data_AF-A0A061A408-F1
#
_entry.id   AF-A0A061A408-F1
#
_cell.length_a   1.000
_cell.length_b   1.000
_cell.length_c   1.000
_cell.angle_alpha   90.00
_cell.angle_beta   90.00
_cell.angle_gamma   90.00
#
_symmetry.space_group_name_H-M   'P 1'
#
loop_
_entity.id
_entity.type
_entity.pdbx_description
1 polymer ?
#
loop_
_entity_poly.entity_id
_entity_poly.type
_entity_poly.pdbx_seq_one_letter_code
_entity_poly.pdbx_strand_id
1 'polypeptide(L)'
;MAAIDVPLPDSVHVITGPSGDPRTAAPAGAGRWTVPGAEVTARHDPYGALRLVLAAPGPEGLSTVALRWRHHPGGHRPAVVLGDAWERSYGELQWRSVQPERPLPWYWLSTDPATGGCTGLGVRTRAGALCCWTVDEDGTTLWLDVRSGGLPVLPGDREIAAATVVGVATSADTTPYAALQELCAAMSPDPLLPAQPVVGCNNWYYAYGQDFGPDAVLRDAATIAEFAGDHPVRPFCVVDDGWTEGGGSAPGGPWDTGLPGLFDDMAGLAAGIADRGARPGLWFRPLLSRVPTEGMRTDTGAPGRIPLDPSLDATLATVAADVARFRSWGFELIKHDFSTYDVFGRFHPDTPHEMAGAGWRLADHTRTTAEVLVGLYRTIAEAAGDAVVLGCNTVGHLAAGLVQVQRTGDDTSGRHWERTRRMGINTLAFRLAQHSRFYAVDADCVPCTPATEWRLNRQFLDLVARSGTALFVSVAPAARTPQTDADLGAAVRLALDGGSPGGVEPLDWLGTTAPRRWRTGNAERTYTWSQPWGAWPPLPL
;
A
#
# COMPACT_ATOMS: atom_id res chain seq x y z
N MET A 1 17.96 -10.04 16.74
CA MET A 1 16.53 -9.73 16.66
C MET A 1 16.22 -8.91 17.88
N ALA A 2 15.99 -7.60 17.71
CA ALA A 2 15.73 -6.67 18.79
C ALA A 2 14.27 -6.73 19.27
N ALA A 3 13.64 -7.91 19.22
CA ALA A 3 12.23 -8.08 19.53
C ALA A 3 11.97 -7.84 21.02
N ILE A 4 10.87 -7.14 21.33
CA ILE A 4 10.43 -6.95 22.71
C ILE A 4 9.33 -7.95 23.06
N ASP A 5 9.33 -8.42 24.30
CA ASP A 5 8.14 -9.02 24.89
C ASP A 5 7.11 -7.92 25.12
N VAL A 6 6.05 -7.91 24.30
CA VAL A 6 5.02 -6.86 24.36
C VAL A 6 4.22 -7.03 25.66
N PRO A 7 4.25 -6.10 26.62
CA PRO A 7 3.52 -6.26 27.88
C PRO A 7 2.00 -6.26 27.67
N LEU A 8 1.24 -6.76 28.65
CA LEU A 8 -0.21 -6.54 28.68
C LEU A 8 -0.52 -5.04 28.82
N PRO A 9 -1.62 -4.55 28.22
CA PRO A 9 -2.04 -3.16 28.38
C PRO A 9 -2.44 -2.88 29.84
N ASP A 10 -2.17 -1.64 30.28
CA ASP A 10 -2.56 -1.11 31.59
C ASP A 10 -4.06 -0.90 31.73
N SER A 11 -4.72 -0.52 30.63
CA SER A 11 -6.17 -0.32 30.61
C SER A 11 -6.73 -0.58 29.21
N VAL A 12 -7.98 -1.01 29.18
CA VAL A 12 -8.73 -1.29 27.95
C VAL A 12 -10.02 -0.50 28.01
N HIS A 13 -10.36 0.17 26.91
CA HIS A 13 -11.59 0.93 26.76
C HIS A 13 -12.33 0.47 25.51
N VAL A 14 -13.64 0.37 25.60
CA VAL A 14 -14.48 -0.24 24.57
C VAL A 14 -15.60 0.71 24.18
N ILE A 15 -15.80 0.92 22.88
CA ILE A 15 -16.93 1.64 22.31
C ILE A 15 -17.87 0.62 21.66
N THR A 16 -19.05 0.42 22.26
CA THR A 16 -20.16 -0.35 21.67
C THR A 16 -21.15 0.59 21.00
N GLY A 17 -21.86 0.10 19.98
CA GLY A 17 -22.84 0.91 19.25
C GLY A 17 -22.22 2.02 18.38
N PRO A 18 -23.06 2.73 17.59
CA PRO A 18 -22.61 3.64 16.54
C PRO A 18 -22.06 4.99 17.06
N SER A 19 -22.40 5.36 18.29
CA SER A 19 -22.01 6.62 18.91
C SER A 19 -22.01 6.45 20.43
N GLY A 20 -20.99 5.75 20.92
CA GLY A 20 -20.80 5.47 22.34
C GLY A 20 -19.56 6.19 22.86
N ASP A 21 -19.63 6.67 24.10
CA ASP A 21 -18.42 7.07 24.81
C ASP A 21 -17.59 5.83 25.14
N PRO A 22 -16.24 5.93 25.13
CA PRO A 22 -15.37 4.85 25.58
C PRO A 22 -15.73 4.41 27.00
N ARG A 23 -16.06 3.13 27.18
CA ARG A 23 -16.32 2.51 28.49
C ARG A 23 -15.06 1.78 28.93
N THR A 24 -14.56 2.08 30.13
CA THR A 24 -13.45 1.30 30.71
C THR A 24 -13.88 -0.14 30.98
N ALA A 25 -13.12 -1.10 30.44
CA ALA A 25 -13.38 -2.52 30.62
C ALA A 25 -12.81 -3.01 31.95
N ALA A 26 -13.62 -3.77 32.71
CA ALA A 26 -13.22 -4.32 34.00
C ALA A 26 -12.30 -5.54 33.81
N PRO A 27 -11.18 -5.66 34.53
CA PRO A 27 -10.36 -6.88 34.50
C PRO A 27 -11.17 -8.10 34.97
N ALA A 28 -11.13 -9.17 34.19
CA ALA A 28 -11.85 -10.42 34.44
C ALA A 28 -10.92 -11.66 34.46
N GLY A 29 -9.61 -11.41 34.61
CA GLY A 29 -8.54 -12.40 34.59
C GLY A 29 -7.25 -11.80 34.00
N ALA A 30 -6.14 -12.53 34.09
CA ALA A 30 -4.90 -12.12 33.43
C ALA A 30 -5.12 -12.03 31.91
N GLY A 31 -4.86 -10.85 31.33
CA GLY A 31 -5.05 -10.63 29.90
C GLY A 31 -6.51 -10.63 29.44
N ARG A 32 -7.50 -10.44 30.33
CA ARG A 32 -8.92 -10.46 29.98
C ARG A 32 -9.66 -9.29 30.60
N TRP A 33 -10.43 -8.57 29.79
CA TRP A 33 -11.25 -7.43 30.19
C TRP A 33 -12.66 -7.51 29.61
N THR A 34 -13.66 -7.10 30.39
CA THR A 34 -15.07 -7.22 30.00
C THR A 34 -15.83 -5.92 30.20
N VAL A 35 -16.76 -5.63 29.29
CA VAL A 35 -17.86 -4.68 29.43
C VAL A 35 -19.18 -5.42 29.14
N PRO A 36 -20.35 -4.88 29.50
CA PRO A 36 -21.62 -5.48 29.08
C PRO A 36 -21.65 -5.70 27.56
N GLY A 37 -21.82 -6.95 27.13
CA GLY A 37 -21.94 -7.33 25.72
C GLY A 37 -20.63 -7.48 24.94
N ALA A 38 -19.46 -7.23 25.52
CA ALA A 38 -18.17 -7.43 24.85
C ALA A 38 -17.02 -7.83 25.78
N GLU A 39 -16.05 -8.55 25.22
CA GLU A 39 -14.85 -9.02 25.89
C GLU A 39 -13.61 -8.78 25.01
N VAL A 40 -12.52 -8.38 25.66
CA VAL A 40 -11.19 -8.22 25.07
C VAL A 40 -10.25 -9.18 25.77
N THR A 41 -9.60 -10.04 24.97
CA THR A 41 -8.60 -11.00 25.45
C THR A 41 -7.26 -10.72 24.78
N ALA A 42 -6.20 -10.69 25.57
CA ALA A 42 -4.82 -10.52 25.14
C ALA A 42 -3.98 -11.72 25.61
N ARG A 43 -3.30 -12.39 24.68
CA ARG A 43 -2.49 -13.59 24.96
C ARG A 43 -1.13 -13.49 24.29
N HIS A 44 -0.07 -13.74 25.03
CA HIS A 44 1.27 -13.86 24.46
C HIS A 44 1.40 -15.10 23.59
N ASP A 45 2.08 -14.96 22.45
CA ASP A 45 2.64 -16.10 21.72
C ASP A 45 4.03 -16.47 22.27
N PRO A 46 4.59 -17.63 21.90
CA PRO A 46 5.88 -18.09 22.42
C PRO A 46 7.08 -17.18 22.10
N TYR A 47 6.90 -16.18 21.23
CA TYR A 47 7.94 -15.26 20.77
C TYR A 47 7.71 -13.83 21.28
N GLY A 48 6.86 -13.64 22.29
CA GLY A 48 6.65 -12.36 22.94
C GLY A 48 5.62 -11.44 22.26
N ALA A 49 5.03 -11.85 21.14
CA ALA A 49 3.99 -11.06 20.47
C ALA A 49 2.65 -11.17 21.22
N LEU A 50 1.87 -10.08 21.25
CA LEU A 50 0.59 -10.03 21.96
C LEU A 50 -0.59 -10.18 21.00
N ARG A 51 -1.27 -11.32 21.04
CA ARG A 51 -2.48 -11.60 20.24
C ARG A 51 -3.71 -11.03 20.92
N LEU A 52 -4.48 -10.24 20.18
CA LEU A 52 -5.71 -9.59 20.63
C LEU A 52 -6.91 -10.26 19.97
N VAL A 53 -7.85 -10.72 20.80
CA VAL A 53 -9.09 -11.38 20.40
C VAL A 53 -10.26 -10.64 21.03
N LEU A 54 -11.30 -10.41 20.25
CA LEU A 54 -12.49 -9.67 20.66
C LEU A 54 -13.73 -10.58 20.53
N ALA A 55 -14.59 -10.58 21.53
CA ALA A 55 -15.91 -11.19 21.45
C ALA A 55 -16.97 -10.10 21.71
N ALA A 56 -18.04 -10.07 20.91
CA ALA A 56 -19.11 -9.08 21.08
C ALA A 56 -20.48 -9.69 20.73
N PRO A 57 -21.02 -10.60 21.57
CA PRO A 57 -22.33 -11.23 21.35
C PRO A 57 -23.50 -10.28 21.62
N GLY A 58 -23.24 -9.08 22.17
CA GLY A 58 -24.27 -8.09 22.46
C GLY A 58 -24.92 -7.50 21.19
N PRO A 59 -26.21 -7.13 21.24
CA PRO A 59 -26.94 -6.61 20.09
C PRO A 59 -26.52 -5.18 19.67
N GLU A 60 -25.77 -4.47 20.51
CA GLU A 60 -25.23 -3.14 20.19
C GLU A 60 -24.07 -3.18 19.18
N GLY A 61 -23.42 -4.33 19.05
CA GLY A 61 -22.19 -4.47 18.27
C GLY A 61 -20.99 -3.71 18.85
N LEU A 62 -19.83 -3.91 18.23
CA LEU A 62 -18.55 -3.35 18.65
C LEU A 62 -18.03 -2.37 17.58
N SER A 63 -17.62 -1.17 17.98
CA SER A 63 -17.06 -0.17 17.06
C SER A 63 -15.55 -0.09 17.20
N THR A 64 -15.07 0.21 18.41
CA THR A 64 -13.66 0.49 18.64
C THR A 64 -13.20 -0.07 19.98
N VAL A 65 -11.96 -0.55 20.02
CA VAL A 65 -11.28 -0.94 21.27
C VAL A 65 -9.97 -0.17 21.37
N ALA A 66 -9.74 0.48 22.50
CA ALA A 66 -8.50 1.18 22.82
C ALA A 66 -7.72 0.42 23.90
N LEU A 67 -6.47 0.06 23.62
CA LEU A 67 -5.57 -0.60 24.56
C LEU A 67 -4.42 0.34 24.89
N ARG A 68 -4.27 0.69 26.17
CA ARG A 68 -3.31 1.69 26.63
C ARG A 68 -2.15 1.04 27.37
N TRP A 69 -0.93 1.45 27.02
CA TRP A 69 0.28 1.24 27.81
C TRP A 69 0.76 2.59 28.35
N ARG A 70 0.91 2.72 29.66
CA ARG A 70 1.32 3.96 30.37
C ARG A 70 2.84 4.13 30.47
N HIS A 71 3.57 3.34 29.71
CA HIS A 71 5.02 3.40 29.59
C HIS A 71 5.40 3.15 28.14
N HIS A 72 6.42 3.85 27.67
CA HIS A 72 6.98 3.57 26.35
C HIS A 72 7.83 2.30 26.39
N PRO A 73 7.78 1.48 25.32
CA PRO A 73 8.76 0.44 25.10
C PRO A 73 10.18 1.00 25.23
N GLY A 74 11.06 0.28 25.93
CA GLY A 74 12.44 0.73 26.19
C GLY A 74 12.61 1.74 27.32
N GLY A 75 11.54 2.19 27.99
CA GLY A 75 11.62 2.96 29.24
C GLY A 75 12.04 4.43 29.10
N HIS A 76 12.10 4.95 27.87
CA HIS A 76 12.47 6.32 27.58
C HIS A 76 11.35 7.06 26.83
N ARG A 77 11.27 8.39 27.01
CA ARG A 77 10.30 9.21 26.28
C ARG A 77 10.73 9.33 24.81
N PRO A 78 9.80 9.19 23.85
CA PRO A 78 10.08 9.35 22.42
C PRO A 78 10.44 10.81 22.11
N ALA A 79 11.52 11.04 21.35
CA ALA A 79 11.91 12.39 20.93
C ALA A 79 11.29 12.74 19.56
N VAL A 80 11.51 11.87 18.56
CA VAL A 80 10.84 11.94 17.26
C VAL A 80 10.16 10.60 16.98
N VAL A 81 9.02 10.67 16.30
CA VAL A 81 8.14 9.54 15.99
C VAL A 81 7.84 9.52 14.50
N LEU A 82 8.07 8.36 13.90
CA LEU A 82 7.60 7.97 12.59
C LEU A 82 6.37 7.06 12.75
N GLY A 83 5.39 7.21 11.87
CA GLY A 83 4.33 6.24 11.65
C GLY A 83 4.08 6.08 10.16
N ASP A 84 3.08 5.28 9.81
CA ASP A 84 2.68 5.04 8.42
C ASP A 84 1.39 5.80 8.04
N ALA A 85 0.90 5.55 6.83
CA ALA A 85 -0.42 5.95 6.33
C ALA A 85 -1.30 4.71 6.07
N TRP A 86 -2.60 4.91 5.85
CA TRP A 86 -3.55 3.81 5.64
C TRP A 86 -3.35 3.05 4.33
N GLU A 87 -3.64 3.70 3.20
CA GLU A 87 -3.63 3.10 1.86
C GLU A 87 -2.31 3.37 1.13
N ARG A 88 -1.90 4.65 1.09
CA ARG A 88 -0.72 5.13 0.40
C ARG A 88 -0.22 6.41 1.05
N SER A 89 1.05 6.74 0.85
CA SER A 89 1.55 8.07 1.21
C SER A 89 1.15 9.11 0.16
N TYR A 90 0.73 10.27 0.62
CA TYR A 90 0.44 11.48 -0.16
C TYR A 90 1.58 12.51 -0.10
N GLY A 91 2.80 12.03 0.18
CA GLY A 91 4.00 12.87 0.32
C GLY A 91 4.16 13.53 1.69
N GLU A 92 3.41 13.07 2.68
CA GLU A 92 3.30 13.62 4.03
C GLU A 92 4.11 12.86 5.09
N LEU A 93 4.57 11.63 4.78
CA LEU A 93 5.32 10.80 5.73
C LEU A 93 6.61 11.49 6.16
N GLN A 94 6.84 11.53 7.47
CA GLN A 94 8.01 12.17 8.07
C GLN A 94 8.14 11.78 9.55
N TRP A 95 9.36 11.92 10.06
CA TRP A 95 9.63 11.99 11.48
C TRP A 95 9.10 13.31 12.03
N ARG A 96 8.32 13.27 13.12
CA ARG A 96 7.83 14.47 13.81
C ARG A 96 8.13 14.37 15.29
N SER A 97 8.16 15.50 15.99
CA SER A 97 8.02 15.48 17.45
C SER A 97 6.72 14.80 17.85
N VAL A 98 6.63 14.40 19.12
CA VAL A 98 5.39 13.84 19.69
C VAL A 98 4.22 14.80 19.47
N GLN A 99 3.12 14.25 18.94
CA GLN A 99 1.84 14.92 18.71
C GLN A 99 0.75 13.96 19.24
N PRO A 100 0.28 14.15 20.49
CA PRO A 100 -0.58 13.19 21.19
C PRO A 100 -1.81 12.71 20.40
N GLU A 101 -2.41 13.62 19.64
CA GLU A 101 -3.61 13.42 18.84
C GLU A 101 -3.36 12.84 17.45
N ARG A 102 -2.09 12.71 17.02
CA ARG A 102 -1.75 12.23 15.67
C ARG A 102 -2.02 10.74 15.54
N PRO A 103 -2.89 10.31 14.60
CA PRO A 103 -3.05 8.89 14.29
C PRO A 103 -1.82 8.36 13.53
N LEU A 104 -1.36 7.18 13.93
CA LEU A 104 -0.22 6.47 13.33
C LEU A 104 -0.68 5.05 12.93
N PRO A 105 -1.26 4.88 11.73
CA PRO A 105 -1.66 3.58 11.20
C PRO A 105 -0.56 2.53 11.31
N TRP A 106 -0.98 1.31 11.67
CA TRP A 106 -0.22 0.06 11.66
C TRP A 106 0.93 -0.03 12.65
N TYR A 107 1.80 0.97 12.69
CA TYR A 107 2.99 1.01 13.54
C TYR A 107 3.45 2.42 13.85
N TRP A 108 4.29 2.50 14.87
CA TRP A 108 5.13 3.65 15.13
C TRP A 108 6.55 3.22 15.50
N LEU A 109 7.52 4.05 15.16
CA LEU A 109 8.91 3.91 15.56
C LEU A 109 9.37 5.25 16.10
N SER A 110 10.05 5.24 17.25
CA SER A 110 10.72 6.40 17.79
C SER A 110 12.22 6.20 17.83
N THR A 111 12.93 7.32 17.70
CA THR A 111 14.35 7.41 18.00
C THR A 111 14.62 8.71 18.75
N ASP A 112 15.67 8.71 19.57
CA ASP A 112 16.24 9.92 20.12
C ASP A 112 17.60 10.19 19.45
N PRO A 113 17.72 11.25 18.63
CA PRO A 113 18.98 11.58 17.96
C PRO A 113 20.16 11.80 18.90
N ALA A 114 19.93 12.12 20.19
CA ALA A 114 20.98 12.30 21.18
C ALA A 114 21.55 10.97 21.70
N THR A 115 20.72 9.94 21.82
CA THR A 115 21.11 8.63 22.37
C THR A 115 21.21 7.53 21.30
N GLY A 116 20.63 7.72 20.12
CA GLY A 116 20.67 6.82 18.97
C GLY A 116 19.75 5.59 19.04
N GLY A 117 19.20 5.26 20.21
CA GLY A 117 18.33 4.10 20.38
C GLY A 117 17.01 4.25 19.61
N CYS A 118 16.45 3.13 19.15
CA CYS A 118 15.14 3.10 18.50
C CYS A 118 14.20 2.12 19.20
N THR A 119 12.93 2.51 19.36
CA THR A 119 11.89 1.67 19.97
C THR A 119 10.59 1.84 19.22
N GLY A 120 9.84 0.77 18.99
CA GLY A 120 8.59 0.86 18.26
C GLY A 120 7.66 -0.32 18.50
N LEU A 121 6.38 -0.10 18.20
CA LEU A 121 5.34 -1.12 18.19
C LEU A 121 4.66 -1.13 16.83
N GLY A 122 4.21 -2.31 16.42
CA GLY A 122 3.44 -2.50 15.20
C GLY A 122 2.44 -3.64 15.35
N VAL A 123 1.48 -3.70 14.45
CA VAL A 123 0.53 -4.81 14.33
C VAL A 123 0.95 -5.69 13.16
N ARG A 124 0.86 -7.02 13.30
CA ARG A 124 1.14 -7.93 12.19
C ARG A 124 0.20 -7.67 11.00
N THR A 125 0.71 -7.93 9.79
CA THR A 125 -0.05 -7.79 8.54
C THR A 125 -1.30 -8.65 8.55
N ARG A 126 -2.33 -8.25 7.78
CA ARG A 126 -3.64 -8.94 7.70
C ARG A 126 -4.38 -9.04 9.04
N ALA A 127 -4.31 -7.97 9.84
CA ALA A 127 -5.10 -7.82 11.07
C ALA A 127 -6.61 -7.84 10.78
N GLY A 128 -7.40 -8.34 11.74
CA GLY A 128 -8.87 -8.32 11.67
C GLY A 128 -9.50 -6.98 12.04
N ALA A 129 -8.70 -5.93 12.25
CA ALA A 129 -9.14 -4.57 12.55
C ALA A 129 -8.27 -3.55 11.79
N LEU A 130 -8.83 -2.36 11.51
CA LEU A 130 -8.02 -1.21 11.10
C LEU A 130 -7.33 -0.66 12.35
N CYS A 131 -6.01 -0.78 12.40
CA CYS A 131 -5.23 -0.53 13.61
C CYS A 131 -4.47 0.79 13.49
N CYS A 132 -4.64 1.70 14.45
CA CYS A 132 -3.82 2.91 14.55
C CYS A 132 -3.29 3.13 15.96
N TRP A 133 -2.14 3.78 16.04
CA TRP A 133 -1.50 4.13 17.29
C TRP A 133 -1.62 5.62 17.57
N THR A 134 -1.68 5.98 18.85
CA THR A 134 -1.34 7.32 19.32
C THR A 134 -0.18 7.22 20.31
N VAL A 135 0.68 8.24 20.33
CA VAL A 135 1.85 8.32 21.19
C VAL A 135 1.84 9.70 21.84
N ASP A 136 1.83 9.73 23.17
CA ASP A 136 1.85 10.95 23.98
C ASP A 136 2.99 10.90 25.01
N GLU A 137 3.05 11.85 25.94
CA GLU A 137 4.13 11.89 26.94
C GLU A 137 4.10 10.76 27.98
N ASP A 138 2.93 10.16 28.17
CA ASP A 138 2.65 9.17 29.22
C ASP A 138 2.56 7.75 28.65
N GLY A 139 2.88 7.53 27.38
CA GLY A 139 2.84 6.21 26.76
C GLY A 139 2.19 6.17 25.37
N THR A 140 1.56 5.04 25.07
CA THR A 140 0.99 4.76 23.75
C THR A 140 -0.32 3.99 23.83
N THR A 141 -1.21 4.26 22.88
CA THR A 141 -2.51 3.60 22.77
C THR A 141 -2.62 2.94 21.40
N LEU A 142 -3.04 1.68 21.36
CA LEU A 142 -3.50 1.00 20.15
C LEU A 142 -5.03 1.13 20.05
N TRP A 143 -5.50 1.69 18.95
CA TRP A 143 -6.91 1.77 18.60
C TRP A 143 -7.22 0.73 17.53
N LEU A 144 -8.17 -0.16 17.84
CA LEU A 144 -8.69 -1.17 16.94
C LEU A 144 -10.06 -0.71 16.46
N ASP A 145 -10.16 -0.25 15.21
CA ASP A 145 -11.44 -0.01 14.55
C ASP A 145 -11.92 -1.32 13.90
N VAL A 146 -13.01 -1.86 14.45
CA VAL A 146 -13.59 -3.13 14.02
C VAL A 146 -14.92 -2.96 13.31
N ARG A 147 -15.29 -1.72 12.95
CA ARG A 147 -16.55 -1.45 12.27
C ARG A 147 -16.66 -2.15 10.92
N SER A 148 -17.90 -2.45 10.53
CA SER A 148 -18.29 -2.88 9.18
C SER A 148 -18.78 -1.67 8.39
N GLY A 149 -17.92 -1.14 7.52
CA GLY A 149 -18.02 0.24 7.04
C GLY A 149 -17.97 1.21 8.23
N GLY A 150 -18.97 2.07 8.36
CA GLY A 150 -19.15 2.99 9.49
C GLY A 150 -20.04 2.46 10.60
N LEU A 151 -20.52 1.21 10.54
CA LEU A 151 -21.40 0.62 11.55
C LEU A 151 -20.65 -0.30 12.52
N PRO A 152 -21.11 -0.44 13.77
CA PRO A 152 -20.57 -1.43 14.70
C PRO A 152 -20.66 -2.84 14.09
N VAL A 153 -19.60 -3.64 14.24
CA VAL A 153 -19.65 -5.05 13.82
C VAL A 153 -20.51 -5.86 14.78
N LEU A 154 -21.27 -6.79 14.22
CA LEU A 154 -22.17 -7.70 14.91
C LEU A 154 -21.70 -9.15 14.69
N PRO A 155 -20.59 -9.58 15.33
CA PRO A 155 -20.01 -10.90 15.07
C PRO A 155 -20.84 -12.05 15.65
N GLY A 156 -21.87 -11.76 16.46
CA GLY A 156 -22.61 -12.77 17.21
C GLY A 156 -21.67 -13.47 18.21
N ASP A 157 -21.74 -14.80 18.25
CA ASP A 157 -20.88 -15.61 19.13
C ASP A 157 -19.45 -15.80 18.58
N ARG A 158 -19.14 -15.27 17.39
CA ARG A 158 -17.81 -15.40 16.77
C ARG A 158 -16.79 -14.50 17.45
N GLU A 159 -15.61 -15.06 17.71
CA GLU A 159 -14.44 -14.27 18.10
C GLU A 159 -13.79 -13.62 16.86
N ILE A 160 -13.39 -12.35 17.01
CA ILE A 160 -12.62 -11.59 16.02
C ILE A 160 -11.15 -11.65 16.42
N ALA A 161 -10.31 -12.24 15.57
CA ALA A 161 -8.86 -12.16 15.68
C ALA A 161 -8.37 -10.76 15.25
N ALA A 162 -8.48 -9.78 16.14
CA ALA A 162 -8.39 -8.37 15.79
C ALA A 162 -6.98 -7.93 15.40
N ALA A 163 -5.96 -8.32 16.16
CA ALA A 163 -4.59 -7.88 15.92
C ALA A 163 -3.57 -8.80 16.59
N THR A 164 -2.32 -8.80 16.11
CA THR A 164 -1.18 -9.32 16.86
C THR A 164 -0.12 -8.22 16.95
N VAL A 165 0.20 -7.77 18.15
CA VAL A 165 1.16 -6.70 18.40
C VAL A 165 2.56 -7.27 18.52
N VAL A 166 3.51 -6.62 17.86
CA VAL A 166 4.95 -6.90 17.92
C VAL A 166 5.69 -5.60 18.21
N GLY A 167 6.95 -5.68 18.63
CA GLY A 167 7.76 -4.50 18.84
C GLY A 167 9.25 -4.75 18.76
N VAL A 168 9.99 -3.65 18.66
CA VAL A 168 11.45 -3.64 18.61
C VAL A 168 12.03 -2.64 19.60
N ALA A 169 13.21 -2.93 20.14
CA ALA A 169 14.02 -2.02 20.93
C ALA A 169 15.51 -2.24 20.62
N THR A 170 16.13 -1.31 19.90
CA THR A 170 17.51 -1.41 19.41
C THR A 170 18.48 -0.54 20.21
N SER A 171 19.76 -0.91 20.21
CA SER A 171 20.85 -0.09 20.75
C SER A 171 21.20 1.08 19.83
N ALA A 172 22.04 1.99 20.33
CA ALA A 172 22.54 3.16 19.61
C ALA A 172 23.32 2.86 18.31
N ASP A 173 23.85 1.63 18.18
CA ASP A 173 24.61 1.22 17.00
C ASP A 173 23.72 0.86 15.79
N THR A 174 22.40 0.79 15.99
CA THR A 174 21.43 0.45 14.93
C THR A 174 20.84 1.73 14.34
N THR A 175 20.89 1.89 13.02
CA THR A 175 20.28 3.06 12.37
C THR A 175 18.75 3.00 12.47
N PRO A 176 18.04 4.15 12.49
CA PRO A 176 16.57 4.16 12.47
C PRO A 176 15.97 3.39 11.29
N TYR A 177 16.66 3.37 10.15
CA TYR A 177 16.24 2.60 8.98
C TYR A 177 16.34 1.09 9.22
N ALA A 178 17.46 0.62 9.78
CA ALA A 178 17.63 -0.79 10.15
C ALA A 178 16.62 -1.21 11.22
N ALA A 179 16.36 -0.37 12.23
CA ALA A 179 15.33 -0.62 13.24
C ALA A 179 13.93 -0.72 12.62
N LEU A 180 13.61 0.12 11.64
CA LEU A 180 12.34 0.03 10.90
C LEU A 180 12.25 -1.27 10.07
N GLN A 181 13.35 -1.70 9.45
CA GLN A 181 13.39 -2.99 8.75
C GLN A 181 13.14 -4.17 9.69
N GLU A 182 13.69 -4.14 10.91
CA GLU A 182 13.42 -5.16 11.92
C GLU A 182 11.94 -5.16 12.35
N LEU A 183 11.35 -3.98 12.54
CA LEU A 183 9.93 -3.86 12.87
C LEU A 183 9.04 -4.38 11.73
N CYS A 184 9.35 -4.02 10.47
CA CYS A 184 8.65 -4.56 9.29
C CYS A 184 8.76 -6.08 9.20
N ALA A 185 9.94 -6.66 9.44
CA ALA A 185 10.10 -8.12 9.46
C ALA A 185 9.25 -8.79 10.57
N ALA A 186 9.17 -8.18 11.75
CA ALA A 186 8.34 -8.69 12.85
C ALA A 186 6.83 -8.62 12.54
N MET A 187 6.40 -7.58 11.80
CA MET A 187 5.01 -7.38 11.40
C MET A 187 4.55 -8.33 10.29
N SER A 188 5.44 -8.74 9.38
CA SER A 188 5.07 -9.62 8.27
C SER A 188 5.87 -10.93 8.31
N PRO A 189 5.40 -11.93 9.08
CA PRO A 189 6.13 -13.18 9.26
C PRO A 189 6.13 -14.08 8.01
N ASP A 190 5.24 -13.83 7.06
CA ASP A 190 4.96 -14.63 5.87
C ASP A 190 4.73 -13.73 4.64
N PRO A 191 5.76 -12.99 4.18
CA PRO A 191 5.64 -12.17 2.98
C PRO A 191 5.48 -13.02 1.73
N LEU A 192 4.76 -12.46 0.75
CA LEU A 192 4.69 -12.99 -0.60
C LEU A 192 5.57 -12.12 -1.50
N LEU A 193 6.74 -12.64 -1.90
CA LEU A 193 7.71 -11.90 -2.71
C LEU A 193 7.69 -12.38 -4.16
N PRO A 194 7.94 -11.50 -5.15
CA PRO A 194 8.06 -11.91 -6.54
C PRO A 194 9.32 -12.77 -6.72
N ALA A 195 9.25 -13.79 -7.58
CA ALA A 195 10.37 -14.69 -7.85
C ALA A 195 11.54 -14.02 -8.60
N GLN A 196 11.29 -12.90 -9.27
CA GLN A 196 12.24 -12.12 -10.04
C GLN A 196 11.96 -10.62 -9.82
N PRO A 197 12.94 -9.72 -10.07
CA PRO A 197 12.70 -8.28 -10.02
C PRO A 197 11.53 -7.86 -10.94
N VAL A 198 10.66 -6.99 -10.44
CA VAL A 198 9.50 -6.50 -11.17
C VAL A 198 9.87 -5.16 -11.81
N VAL A 199 10.23 -5.22 -13.09
CA VAL A 199 10.62 -4.06 -13.90
C VAL A 199 9.75 -4.04 -15.14
N GLY A 200 9.32 -2.86 -15.59
CA GLY A 200 8.49 -2.78 -16.78
C GLY A 200 8.20 -1.37 -17.27
N CYS A 201 7.27 -1.28 -18.21
CA CYS A 201 6.65 -0.04 -18.63
C CYS A 201 5.15 -0.02 -18.28
N ASN A 202 4.63 1.19 -18.11
CA ASN A 202 3.22 1.46 -17.90
C ASN A 202 2.85 2.74 -18.66
N ASN A 203 1.79 2.71 -19.44
CA ASN A 203 1.45 3.82 -20.34
C ASN A 203 0.69 4.99 -19.67
N TRP A 204 0.27 4.87 -18.40
CA TRP A 204 -0.56 5.87 -17.72
C TRP A 204 0.06 7.27 -17.69
N TYR A 205 1.33 7.41 -17.28
CA TYR A 205 1.92 8.74 -17.08
C TYR A 205 2.39 9.43 -18.37
N TYR A 206 2.07 8.88 -19.54
CA TYR A 206 2.15 9.63 -20.80
C TYR A 206 0.83 9.67 -21.57
N ALA A 207 0.01 8.62 -21.51
CA ALA A 207 -1.27 8.53 -22.24
C ALA A 207 -2.47 8.98 -21.40
N TYR A 208 -2.45 8.78 -20.08
CA TYR A 208 -3.55 9.13 -19.16
C TYR A 208 -4.91 8.56 -19.59
N GLY A 209 -4.91 7.33 -20.12
CA GLY A 209 -6.10 6.66 -20.60
C GLY A 209 -6.72 7.22 -21.87
N GLN A 210 -5.99 8.07 -22.61
CA GLN A 210 -6.46 8.69 -23.84
C GLN A 210 -5.59 8.30 -25.04
N ASP A 211 -6.22 8.29 -26.22
CA ASP A 211 -5.58 8.27 -27.54
C ASP A 211 -4.51 7.17 -27.77
N PHE A 212 -4.70 5.98 -27.18
CA PHE A 212 -3.84 4.82 -27.43
C PHE A 212 -4.65 3.59 -27.84
N GLY A 213 -4.03 2.72 -28.64
CA GLY A 213 -4.57 1.44 -29.08
C GLY A 213 -3.52 0.32 -28.99
N PRO A 214 -3.83 -0.89 -29.48
CA PRO A 214 -2.89 -2.03 -29.46
C PRO A 214 -1.51 -1.70 -30.02
N ASP A 215 -1.41 -0.99 -31.14
CA ASP A 215 -0.12 -0.62 -31.73
C ASP A 215 0.77 0.23 -30.81
N ALA A 216 0.16 1.09 -29.97
CA ALA A 216 0.90 1.87 -28.99
C ALA A 216 1.48 0.96 -27.89
N VAL A 217 0.64 0.08 -27.34
CA VAL A 217 1.06 -0.92 -26.33
C VAL A 217 2.17 -1.81 -26.87
N LEU A 218 2.04 -2.27 -28.11
CA LEU A 218 3.04 -3.10 -28.77
C LEU A 218 4.35 -2.35 -29.01
N ARG A 219 4.32 -1.03 -29.30
CA ARG A 219 5.55 -0.22 -29.34
C ARG A 219 6.19 -0.07 -27.96
N ASP A 220 5.40 0.08 -26.90
CA ASP A 220 5.91 0.18 -25.53
C ASP A 220 6.57 -1.13 -25.09
N ALA A 221 5.96 -2.27 -25.44
CA ALA A 221 6.52 -3.60 -25.22
C ALA A 221 7.89 -3.77 -25.92
N ALA A 222 7.99 -3.36 -27.18
CA ALA A 222 9.26 -3.40 -27.91
C ALA A 222 10.30 -2.45 -27.29
N THR A 223 9.88 -1.26 -26.83
CA THR A 223 10.78 -0.26 -26.23
C THR A 223 11.33 -0.75 -24.89
N ILE A 224 10.51 -1.31 -24.01
CA ILE A 224 11.00 -1.83 -22.73
C ILE A 224 11.88 -3.07 -22.92
N ALA A 225 11.57 -3.92 -23.91
CA ALA A 225 12.41 -5.05 -24.26
C ALA A 225 13.76 -4.62 -24.85
N GLU A 226 13.81 -3.55 -25.64
CA GLU A 226 15.03 -2.91 -26.13
C GLU A 226 15.93 -2.47 -24.95
N PHE A 227 15.35 -1.82 -23.94
CA PHE A 227 16.09 -1.39 -22.74
C PHE A 227 16.60 -2.56 -21.90
N ALA A 228 15.84 -3.64 -21.79
CA ALA A 228 16.30 -4.86 -21.12
C ALA A 228 17.41 -5.57 -21.92
N GLY A 229 17.34 -5.53 -23.25
CA GLY A 229 18.30 -6.17 -24.15
C GLY A 229 18.36 -7.69 -23.99
N ASP A 230 19.55 -8.21 -23.74
CA ASP A 230 19.84 -9.63 -23.55
C ASP A 230 19.61 -10.14 -22.12
N HIS A 231 19.07 -9.30 -21.22
CA HIS A 231 18.88 -9.67 -19.83
C HIS A 231 17.93 -10.89 -19.70
N PRO A 232 18.24 -11.89 -18.83
CA PRO A 232 17.45 -13.12 -18.72
C PRO A 232 16.06 -12.90 -18.11
N VAL A 233 15.93 -11.95 -17.18
CA VAL A 233 14.62 -11.51 -16.66
C VAL A 233 13.99 -10.58 -17.69
N ARG A 234 12.81 -10.95 -18.19
CA ARG A 234 12.05 -10.13 -19.15
C ARG A 234 11.19 -9.09 -18.42
N PRO A 235 11.17 -7.83 -18.90
CA PRO A 235 10.38 -6.77 -18.27
C PRO A 235 8.88 -6.94 -18.57
N PHE A 236 8.03 -6.33 -17.76
CA PHE A 236 6.59 -6.25 -18.00
C PHE A 236 6.23 -5.08 -18.93
N CYS A 237 5.13 -5.22 -19.68
CA CYS A 237 4.44 -4.13 -20.35
C CYS A 237 3.00 -4.09 -19.84
N VAL A 238 2.68 -3.08 -19.02
CA VAL A 238 1.38 -2.95 -18.36
C VAL A 238 0.48 -2.02 -19.16
N VAL A 239 -0.65 -2.55 -19.62
CA VAL A 239 -1.75 -1.76 -20.19
C VAL A 239 -2.56 -1.17 -19.03
N ASP A 240 -2.42 0.12 -18.80
CA ASP A 240 -3.16 0.82 -17.74
C ASP A 240 -4.57 1.24 -18.20
N ASP A 241 -5.32 1.95 -17.35
CA ASP A 241 -6.67 2.43 -17.68
C ASP A 241 -6.70 3.12 -19.07
N GLY A 242 -7.76 2.86 -19.84
CA GLY A 242 -7.88 3.27 -21.25
C GLY A 242 -8.25 2.15 -22.22
N TRP A 243 -8.04 0.88 -21.83
CA TRP A 243 -8.36 -0.27 -22.69
C TRP A 243 -9.85 -0.66 -22.69
N THR A 244 -10.69 -0.01 -21.88
CA THR A 244 -12.15 -0.18 -21.81
C THR A 244 -12.89 1.14 -22.03
N GLU A 245 -14.20 1.07 -22.28
CA GLU A 245 -15.05 2.27 -22.42
C GLU A 245 -15.04 3.13 -21.14
N GLY A 246 -14.94 4.46 -21.33
CA GLY A 246 -14.78 5.43 -20.24
C GLY A 246 -13.33 5.61 -19.76
N GLY A 247 -12.36 5.07 -20.52
CA GLY A 247 -10.92 5.14 -20.24
C GLY A 247 -10.42 6.53 -19.83
N GLY A 248 -9.45 6.53 -18.90
CA GLY A 248 -8.89 7.74 -18.27
C GLY A 248 -9.67 8.24 -17.05
N SER A 249 -10.81 7.61 -16.75
CA SER A 249 -11.64 7.95 -15.59
C SER A 249 -11.78 6.80 -14.58
N ALA A 250 -11.00 5.73 -14.74
CA ALA A 250 -11.10 4.48 -14.01
C ALA A 250 -12.56 4.01 -13.90
N PRO A 251 -13.23 3.69 -15.02
CA PRO A 251 -14.68 3.64 -15.11
C PRO A 251 -15.31 2.40 -14.47
N GLY A 252 -14.52 1.37 -14.17
CA GLY A 252 -15.02 0.10 -13.63
C GLY A 252 -15.46 -0.89 -14.72
N GLY A 253 -15.87 -2.08 -14.29
CA GLY A 253 -16.33 -3.16 -15.15
C GLY A 253 -17.65 -2.85 -15.88
N PRO A 254 -18.23 -3.81 -16.63
CA PRO A 254 -17.78 -5.19 -16.74
C PRO A 254 -16.41 -5.28 -17.44
N TRP A 255 -15.64 -6.31 -17.05
CA TRP A 255 -14.28 -6.57 -17.54
C TRP A 255 -14.26 -7.80 -18.48
N ASP A 256 -15.32 -7.93 -19.27
CA ASP A 256 -15.58 -9.03 -20.20
C ASP A 256 -14.92 -8.85 -21.56
N THR A 257 -14.79 -7.61 -22.04
CA THR A 257 -14.09 -7.26 -23.28
C THR A 257 -13.29 -5.96 -23.13
N GLY A 258 -12.37 -5.71 -24.07
CA GLY A 258 -11.80 -4.37 -24.24
C GLY A 258 -12.77 -3.41 -24.95
N LEU A 259 -12.29 -2.20 -25.23
CA LEU A 259 -13.01 -1.18 -25.98
C LEU A 259 -13.36 -1.69 -27.40
N PRO A 260 -14.66 -1.78 -27.76
CA PRO A 260 -15.07 -2.35 -29.05
C PRO A 260 -14.46 -1.63 -30.25
N GLY A 261 -14.00 -2.39 -31.24
CA GLY A 261 -13.35 -1.90 -32.45
C GLY A 261 -11.90 -1.46 -32.28
N LEU A 262 -11.37 -1.50 -31.06
CA LEU A 262 -9.98 -1.11 -30.77
C LEU A 262 -9.23 -2.21 -29.99
N PHE A 263 -9.82 -2.73 -28.92
CA PHE A 263 -9.25 -3.75 -28.03
C PHE A 263 -10.12 -5.02 -28.04
N ASP A 264 -10.53 -5.47 -29.23
CA ASP A 264 -11.41 -6.65 -29.40
C ASP A 264 -10.70 -7.97 -29.07
N ASP A 265 -9.39 -8.06 -29.33
CA ASP A 265 -8.59 -9.27 -29.14
C ASP A 265 -7.53 -9.09 -28.05
N MET A 266 -7.99 -9.17 -26.79
CA MET A 266 -7.10 -9.04 -25.62
C MET A 266 -6.09 -10.20 -25.52
N ALA A 267 -6.44 -11.39 -26.01
CA ALA A 267 -5.52 -12.53 -26.02
C ALA A 267 -4.41 -12.34 -27.06
N GLY A 268 -4.76 -11.88 -28.27
CA GLY A 268 -3.80 -11.49 -29.29
C GLY A 268 -2.91 -10.33 -28.87
N LEU A 269 -3.45 -9.36 -28.11
CA LEU A 269 -2.64 -8.29 -27.52
C LEU A 269 -1.60 -8.83 -26.54
N ALA A 270 -1.99 -9.69 -25.60
CA ALA A 270 -1.08 -10.30 -24.64
C ALA A 270 0.02 -11.13 -25.34
N ALA A 271 -0.36 -11.94 -26.34
CA ALA A 271 0.59 -12.68 -27.17
C ALA A 271 1.54 -11.74 -27.93
N GLY A 272 1.02 -10.65 -28.51
CA GLY A 272 1.83 -9.67 -29.22
C GLY A 272 2.84 -8.92 -28.34
N ILE A 273 2.53 -8.72 -27.06
CA ILE A 273 3.47 -8.21 -26.06
C ILE A 273 4.57 -9.25 -25.81
N ALA A 274 4.20 -10.52 -25.61
CA ALA A 274 5.12 -11.63 -25.41
C ALA A 274 6.09 -11.82 -26.59
N ASP A 275 5.58 -11.76 -27.82
CA ASP A 275 6.37 -11.87 -29.05
C ASP A 275 7.42 -10.76 -29.19
N ARG A 276 7.22 -9.62 -28.53
CA ARG A 276 8.15 -8.49 -28.50
C ARG A 276 9.15 -8.57 -27.35
N GLY A 277 9.16 -9.66 -26.59
CA GLY A 277 10.12 -9.92 -25.52
C GLY A 277 9.76 -9.27 -24.18
N ALA A 278 8.51 -8.84 -23.99
CA ALA A 278 8.02 -8.32 -22.72
C ALA A 278 6.91 -9.22 -22.15
N ARG A 279 6.64 -9.14 -20.84
CA ARG A 279 5.59 -9.90 -20.15
C ARG A 279 4.31 -9.08 -20.08
N PRO A 280 3.15 -9.60 -20.50
CA PRO A 280 1.91 -8.83 -20.54
C PRO A 280 1.36 -8.54 -19.13
N GLY A 281 1.05 -7.28 -18.85
CA GLY A 281 0.35 -6.84 -17.63
C GLY A 281 -0.90 -6.03 -17.92
N LEU A 282 -1.89 -6.07 -17.03
CA LEU A 282 -3.18 -5.40 -17.20
C LEU A 282 -3.64 -4.71 -15.91
N TRP A 283 -4.15 -3.49 -16.03
CA TRP A 283 -4.81 -2.76 -14.95
C TRP A 283 -6.32 -3.00 -14.95
N PHE A 284 -6.94 -3.06 -13.76
CA PHE A 284 -8.39 -3.00 -13.61
C PHE A 284 -8.82 -2.46 -12.23
N ARG A 285 -10.08 -2.03 -12.13
CA ARG A 285 -10.75 -1.59 -10.89
C ARG A 285 -11.84 -2.59 -10.48
N PRO A 286 -11.62 -3.43 -9.45
CA PRO A 286 -12.48 -4.58 -9.15
C PRO A 286 -13.83 -4.22 -8.54
N LEU A 287 -13.95 -3.08 -7.85
CA LEU A 287 -15.13 -2.76 -7.02
C LEU A 287 -15.99 -1.63 -7.58
N LEU A 288 -15.89 -1.39 -8.89
CA LEU A 288 -16.77 -0.47 -9.59
C LEU A 288 -17.32 -1.14 -10.84
N SER A 289 -18.62 -0.98 -11.07
CA SER A 289 -19.30 -1.41 -12.29
C SER A 289 -20.00 -0.23 -12.97
N ARG A 290 -20.07 -0.31 -14.30
CA ARG A 290 -20.88 0.59 -15.15
C ARG A 290 -22.31 0.09 -15.32
N VAL A 291 -22.55 -1.19 -15.06
CA VAL A 291 -23.88 -1.82 -15.15
C VAL A 291 -24.31 -2.39 -13.79
N PRO A 292 -25.63 -2.41 -13.49
CA PRO A 292 -26.12 -3.04 -12.25
C PRO A 292 -25.73 -4.51 -12.16
N THR A 293 -25.32 -4.94 -10.98
CA THR A 293 -24.98 -6.34 -10.67
C THR A 293 -25.54 -6.71 -9.31
N GLU A 294 -25.66 -8.01 -9.01
CA GLU A 294 -26.11 -8.50 -7.69
C GLU A 294 -25.19 -8.04 -6.53
N GLY A 295 -23.92 -7.76 -6.84
CA GLY A 295 -22.93 -7.28 -5.87
C GLY A 295 -22.97 -5.77 -5.62
N MET A 296 -23.90 -5.03 -6.23
CA MET A 296 -23.94 -3.57 -6.09
C MET A 296 -24.24 -3.14 -4.64
N ARG A 297 -23.59 -2.05 -4.22
CA ARG A 297 -23.91 -1.39 -2.96
C ARG A 297 -25.35 -0.83 -2.99
N THR A 298 -26.02 -0.92 -1.85
CA THR A 298 -27.38 -0.37 -1.66
C THR A 298 -27.40 0.94 -0.85
N ASP A 299 -26.29 1.30 -0.22
CA ASP A 299 -26.16 2.46 0.67
C ASP A 299 -25.73 3.73 -0.08
N THR A 300 -25.18 3.59 -1.28
CA THR A 300 -24.62 4.65 -2.10
C THR A 300 -25.01 4.43 -3.56
N GLY A 301 -25.70 5.41 -4.15
CA GLY A 301 -26.15 5.35 -5.54
C GLY A 301 -25.99 6.71 -6.19
N ALA A 302 -24.98 6.84 -7.06
CA ALA A 302 -24.92 7.92 -8.03
C ALA A 302 -25.26 7.35 -9.42
N PRO A 303 -25.94 8.11 -10.30
CA PRO A 303 -26.12 7.69 -11.68
C PRO A 303 -24.78 7.42 -12.37
N GLY A 304 -24.62 6.25 -13.01
CA GLY A 304 -23.51 5.94 -13.92
C GLY A 304 -22.22 5.38 -13.31
N ARG A 305 -22.12 5.25 -11.98
CA ARG A 305 -21.02 4.56 -11.28
C ARG A 305 -21.60 3.75 -10.14
N ILE A 306 -21.46 2.43 -10.21
CA ILE A 306 -22.12 1.48 -9.29
C ILE A 306 -21.03 0.79 -8.47
N PRO A 307 -20.71 1.29 -7.27
CA PRO A 307 -19.76 0.63 -6.38
C PRO A 307 -20.27 -0.76 -6.00
N LEU A 308 -19.34 -1.71 -5.87
CA LEU A 308 -19.63 -3.07 -5.45
C LEU A 308 -19.27 -3.27 -3.98
N ASP A 309 -19.99 -4.17 -3.32
CA ASP A 309 -19.75 -4.52 -1.92
C ASP A 309 -18.93 -5.81 -1.82
N PRO A 310 -17.64 -5.76 -1.46
CA PRO A 310 -16.79 -6.96 -1.35
C PRO A 310 -17.17 -7.87 -0.18
N SER A 311 -18.14 -7.48 0.65
CA SER A 311 -18.71 -8.38 1.65
C SER A 311 -19.71 -9.38 1.07
N LEU A 312 -20.17 -9.18 -0.17
CA LEU A 312 -21.10 -10.09 -0.85
C LEU A 312 -20.36 -11.13 -1.70
N ASP A 313 -20.78 -12.39 -1.61
CA ASP A 313 -20.20 -13.50 -2.39
C ASP A 313 -20.32 -13.28 -3.90
N ALA A 314 -21.41 -12.64 -4.36
CA ALA A 314 -21.61 -12.30 -5.77
C ALA A 314 -20.54 -11.33 -6.29
N THR A 315 -20.12 -10.36 -5.48
CA THR A 315 -19.00 -9.46 -5.80
C THR A 315 -17.69 -10.23 -5.90
N LEU A 316 -17.39 -11.06 -4.89
CA LEU A 316 -16.15 -11.86 -4.88
C LEU A 316 -16.08 -12.83 -6.06
N ALA A 317 -17.19 -13.48 -6.42
CA ALA A 317 -17.28 -14.36 -7.57
C ALA A 317 -17.03 -13.62 -8.89
N THR A 318 -17.57 -12.39 -9.03
CA THR A 318 -17.34 -11.54 -10.21
C THR A 318 -15.87 -11.16 -10.32
N VAL A 319 -15.26 -10.68 -9.24
CA VAL A 319 -13.83 -10.31 -9.20
C VAL A 319 -12.94 -11.50 -9.53
N ALA A 320 -13.23 -12.68 -8.95
CA ALA A 320 -12.49 -13.90 -9.26
C ALA A 320 -12.60 -14.30 -10.74
N ALA A 321 -13.79 -14.19 -11.32
CA ALA A 321 -14.02 -14.48 -12.74
C ALA A 321 -13.27 -13.50 -13.65
N ASP A 322 -13.21 -12.21 -13.29
CA ASP A 322 -12.47 -11.20 -14.05
C ASP A 322 -10.96 -11.48 -14.03
N VAL A 323 -10.39 -11.74 -12.86
CA VAL A 323 -8.98 -12.09 -12.69
C VAL A 323 -8.63 -13.37 -13.46
N ALA A 324 -9.47 -14.41 -13.37
CA ALA A 324 -9.30 -15.65 -14.12
C ALA A 324 -9.37 -15.43 -15.64
N ARG A 325 -10.25 -14.52 -16.10
CA ARG A 325 -10.36 -14.15 -17.51
C ARG A 325 -9.09 -13.48 -18.02
N PHE A 326 -8.53 -12.53 -17.28
CA PHE A 326 -7.28 -11.87 -17.66
C PHE A 326 -6.14 -12.87 -17.86
N ARG A 327 -6.03 -13.87 -16.98
CA ARG A 327 -5.08 -14.97 -17.14
C ARG A 327 -5.37 -15.82 -18.36
N SER A 328 -6.64 -16.10 -18.63
CA SER A 328 -7.03 -16.88 -19.82
C SER A 328 -6.69 -16.17 -21.14
N TRP A 329 -6.62 -14.84 -21.12
CA TRP A 329 -6.08 -14.05 -22.23
C TRP A 329 -4.56 -14.07 -22.31
N GLY A 330 -3.86 -14.52 -21.26
CA GLY A 330 -2.40 -14.63 -21.23
C GLY A 330 -1.70 -13.51 -20.47
N PHE A 331 -2.42 -12.66 -19.71
CA PHE A 331 -1.78 -11.65 -18.85
C PHE A 331 -1.10 -12.31 -17.64
N GLU A 332 0.13 -11.87 -17.36
CA GLU A 332 1.00 -12.41 -16.31
C GLU A 332 1.16 -11.47 -15.12
N LEU A 333 0.76 -10.21 -15.25
CA LEU A 333 0.67 -9.24 -14.15
C LEU A 333 -0.72 -8.61 -14.12
N ILE A 334 -1.31 -8.55 -12.94
CA ILE A 334 -2.63 -7.99 -12.71
C ILE A 334 -2.49 -6.85 -11.69
N LYS A 335 -2.68 -5.62 -12.15
CA LYS A 335 -2.69 -4.42 -11.32
C LYS A 335 -4.13 -4.11 -10.93
N HIS A 336 -4.50 -4.31 -9.67
CA HIS A 336 -5.83 -3.97 -9.18
C HIS A 336 -5.80 -2.67 -8.39
N ASP A 337 -6.75 -1.79 -8.69
CA ASP A 337 -6.74 -0.41 -8.20
C ASP A 337 -8.04 -0.01 -7.50
N PHE A 338 -8.04 1.12 -6.80
CA PHE A 338 -9.21 1.76 -6.17
C PHE A 338 -9.96 0.95 -5.10
N SER A 339 -9.43 -0.19 -4.64
CA SER A 339 -10.15 -1.05 -3.69
C SER A 339 -10.45 -0.34 -2.37
N THR A 340 -9.52 0.47 -1.87
CA THR A 340 -9.76 1.25 -0.65
C THR A 340 -10.77 2.37 -0.91
N TYR A 341 -10.62 3.14 -2.00
CA TYR A 341 -11.57 4.18 -2.37
C TYR A 341 -13.00 3.63 -2.49
N ASP A 342 -13.17 2.50 -3.17
CA ASP A 342 -14.48 1.91 -3.42
C ASP A 342 -15.12 1.29 -2.17
N VAL A 343 -14.33 0.95 -1.15
CA VAL A 343 -14.83 0.44 0.14
C VAL A 343 -15.20 1.56 1.11
N PHE A 344 -14.57 2.73 1.01
CA PHE A 344 -14.77 3.84 1.97
C PHE A 344 -15.37 5.12 1.38
N GLY A 345 -15.48 5.22 0.06
CA GLY A 345 -16.07 6.35 -0.68
C GLY A 345 -15.18 7.57 -0.84
N ARG A 346 -13.92 7.49 -0.44
CA ARG A 346 -12.97 8.61 -0.49
C ARG A 346 -11.54 8.10 -0.44
N PHE A 347 -10.63 8.94 -0.91
CA PHE A 347 -9.20 8.83 -0.59
C PHE A 347 -8.94 9.30 0.85
N HIS A 348 -7.82 8.88 1.41
CA HIS A 348 -7.46 9.19 2.81
C HIS A 348 -6.13 9.96 2.93
N PRO A 349 -5.99 11.13 2.30
CA PRO A 349 -4.88 12.03 2.60
C PRO A 349 -4.96 12.49 4.07
N ASP A 350 -3.83 12.91 4.63
CA ASP A 350 -3.70 13.38 6.02
C ASP A 350 -3.99 12.33 7.10
N THR A 351 -4.19 11.07 6.71
CA THR A 351 -4.34 9.93 7.62
C THR A 351 -5.44 10.14 8.67
N PRO A 352 -6.73 10.18 8.27
CA PRO A 352 -7.83 10.37 9.21
C PRO A 352 -7.93 9.20 10.21
N HIS A 353 -8.46 9.46 11.40
CA HIS A 353 -8.68 8.40 12.40
C HIS A 353 -9.80 7.40 12.00
N GLU A 354 -10.75 7.82 11.16
CA GLU A 354 -11.79 6.95 10.58
C GLU A 354 -11.71 6.95 9.06
N MET A 355 -11.72 5.76 8.46
CA MET A 355 -11.65 5.65 7.01
C MET A 355 -13.03 5.81 6.34
N ALA A 356 -14.05 5.14 6.86
CA ALA A 356 -15.41 5.19 6.30
C ALA A 356 -16.01 6.59 6.44
N GLY A 357 -16.65 7.07 5.37
CA GLY A 357 -17.48 8.27 5.44
C GLY A 357 -18.78 8.03 6.23
N ALA A 358 -19.42 9.10 6.69
CA ALA A 358 -20.74 8.99 7.30
C ALA A 358 -21.74 8.33 6.34
N GLY A 359 -22.47 7.32 6.83
CA GLY A 359 -23.48 6.59 6.04
C GLY A 359 -22.95 5.45 5.17
N TRP A 360 -21.63 5.30 5.02
CA TRP A 360 -21.03 4.15 4.33
C TRP A 360 -21.11 2.89 5.19
N ARG A 361 -21.69 1.80 4.68
CA ARG A 361 -21.86 0.52 5.39
C ARG A 361 -21.72 -0.67 4.44
N LEU A 362 -21.09 -1.74 4.89
CA LEU A 362 -21.08 -3.00 4.15
C LEU A 362 -22.43 -3.72 4.36
N ALA A 363 -22.81 -4.59 3.45
CA ALA A 363 -24.03 -5.38 3.54
C ALA A 363 -23.94 -6.47 4.61
N ASP A 364 -22.77 -7.11 4.74
CA ASP A 364 -22.50 -8.02 5.84
C ASP A 364 -21.94 -7.28 7.07
N HIS A 365 -22.74 -7.20 8.11
CA HIS A 365 -22.38 -6.55 9.37
C HIS A 365 -21.65 -7.50 10.33
N THR A 366 -21.48 -8.78 10.00
CA THR A 366 -20.88 -9.78 10.90
C THR A 366 -19.36 -9.81 10.84
N ARG A 367 -18.77 -9.17 9.82
CA ARG A 367 -17.32 -9.05 9.59
C ARG A 367 -16.89 -7.59 9.69
N THR A 368 -15.67 -7.37 10.18
CA THR A 368 -15.07 -6.03 10.15
C THR A 368 -14.69 -5.64 8.73
N THR A 369 -14.52 -4.34 8.46
CA THR A 369 -14.04 -3.88 7.16
C THR A 369 -12.66 -4.44 6.82
N ALA A 370 -11.79 -4.63 7.82
CA ALA A 370 -10.48 -5.23 7.62
C ALA A 370 -10.58 -6.71 7.19
N GLU A 371 -11.47 -7.50 7.82
CA GLU A 371 -11.74 -8.88 7.42
C GLU A 371 -12.26 -8.97 5.98
N VAL A 372 -13.15 -8.05 5.60
CA VAL A 372 -13.72 -7.99 4.24
C VAL A 372 -12.66 -7.61 3.20
N LEU A 373 -11.79 -6.63 3.48
CA LEU A 373 -10.67 -6.26 2.59
C LEU A 373 -9.67 -7.42 2.42
N VAL A 374 -9.30 -8.10 3.51
CA VAL A 374 -8.44 -9.29 3.45
C VAL A 374 -9.11 -10.41 2.64
N GLY A 375 -10.43 -10.58 2.76
CA GLY A 375 -11.21 -11.49 1.93
C GLY A 375 -11.10 -11.17 0.45
N LEU A 376 -11.32 -9.90 0.06
CA LEU A 376 -11.17 -9.45 -1.32
C LEU A 376 -9.75 -9.70 -1.87
N TYR A 377 -8.72 -9.32 -1.13
CA TYR A 377 -7.34 -9.49 -1.57
C TYR A 377 -6.97 -10.97 -1.73
N ARG A 378 -7.48 -11.84 -0.84
CA ARG A 378 -7.31 -13.29 -0.96
C ARG A 378 -8.00 -13.83 -2.21
N THR A 379 -9.24 -13.41 -2.47
CA THR A 379 -9.97 -13.80 -3.69
C THR A 379 -9.21 -13.43 -4.96
N ILE A 380 -8.63 -12.23 -5.02
CA ILE A 380 -7.80 -11.79 -6.15
C ILE A 380 -6.54 -12.66 -6.25
N ALA A 381 -5.83 -12.90 -5.15
CA ALA A 381 -4.61 -13.69 -5.13
C ALA A 381 -4.85 -15.15 -5.58
N GLU A 382 -5.92 -15.78 -5.10
CA GLU A 382 -6.29 -17.16 -5.47
C GLU A 382 -6.67 -17.27 -6.94
N ALA A 383 -7.46 -16.32 -7.46
CA ALA A 383 -7.83 -16.29 -8.88
C ALA A 383 -6.62 -16.00 -9.79
N ALA A 384 -5.67 -15.20 -9.31
CA ALA A 384 -4.45 -14.84 -10.03
C ALA A 384 -3.50 -16.03 -10.24
N GLY A 385 -3.55 -17.07 -9.41
CA GLY A 385 -2.64 -18.21 -9.51
C GLY A 385 -1.17 -17.76 -9.57
N ASP A 386 -0.47 -18.10 -10.65
CA ASP A 386 0.94 -17.75 -10.84
C ASP A 386 1.17 -16.31 -11.36
N ALA A 387 0.11 -15.57 -11.69
CA ALA A 387 0.25 -14.18 -12.12
C ALA A 387 0.70 -13.29 -10.96
N VAL A 388 1.53 -12.29 -11.27
CA VAL A 388 1.97 -11.28 -10.30
C VAL A 388 0.81 -10.34 -10.01
N VAL A 389 0.43 -10.21 -8.74
CA VAL A 389 -0.57 -9.23 -8.29
C VAL A 389 0.12 -7.97 -7.81
N LEU A 390 -0.29 -6.84 -8.39
CA LEU A 390 0.14 -5.50 -7.97
C LEU A 390 -1.05 -4.75 -7.37
N GLY A 391 -0.97 -4.41 -6.08
CA GLY A 391 -1.97 -3.58 -5.41
C GLY A 391 -1.71 -2.09 -5.65
N CYS A 392 -2.74 -1.34 -6.05
CA CYS A 392 -2.76 0.12 -6.16
C CYS A 392 -4.02 0.66 -5.46
N ASN A 393 -3.91 1.75 -4.69
CA ASN A 393 -4.99 2.18 -3.78
C ASN A 393 -5.65 1.02 -3.01
N THR A 394 -4.83 0.15 -2.45
CA THR A 394 -5.21 -0.89 -1.51
C THR A 394 -4.66 -0.54 -0.14
N VAL A 395 -5.14 -1.20 0.90
CA VAL A 395 -4.55 -1.10 2.23
C VAL A 395 -3.33 -2.03 2.28
N GLY A 396 -2.14 -1.51 1.98
CA GLY A 396 -0.92 -2.31 1.81
C GLY A 396 -0.61 -3.23 3.00
N HIS A 397 -0.87 -2.79 4.24
CA HIS A 397 -0.66 -3.60 5.45
C HIS A 397 -1.59 -4.82 5.55
N LEU A 398 -2.79 -4.73 4.96
CA LEU A 398 -3.74 -5.84 4.84
C LEU A 398 -3.51 -6.67 3.57
N ALA A 399 -2.88 -6.09 2.53
CA ALA A 399 -2.55 -6.80 1.29
C ALA A 399 -1.23 -7.59 1.38
N ALA A 400 -0.32 -7.23 2.27
CA ALA A 400 0.95 -7.94 2.44
C ALA A 400 0.74 -9.44 2.68
N GLY A 401 1.53 -10.29 2.01
CA GLY A 401 1.36 -11.74 1.95
C GLY A 401 0.24 -12.25 1.03
N LEU A 402 -0.51 -11.36 0.38
CA LEU A 402 -1.50 -11.67 -0.65
C LEU A 402 -1.18 -11.02 -2.01
N VAL A 403 -0.27 -10.03 -2.01
CA VAL A 403 0.25 -9.39 -3.22
C VAL A 403 1.77 -9.46 -3.26
N GLN A 404 2.34 -9.63 -4.45
CA GLN A 404 3.79 -9.63 -4.67
C GLN A 404 4.34 -8.20 -4.76
N VAL A 405 3.54 -7.26 -5.26
CA VAL A 405 3.94 -5.87 -5.50
C VAL A 405 2.86 -4.93 -4.97
N GLN A 406 3.27 -3.79 -4.43
CA GLN A 406 2.34 -2.79 -3.92
C GLN A 406 2.82 -1.39 -4.27
N ARG A 407 1.98 -0.63 -4.97
CA ARG A 407 2.15 0.83 -5.03
C ARG A 407 1.91 1.38 -3.64
N THR A 408 2.94 1.97 -3.07
CA THR A 408 2.93 2.44 -1.68
C THR A 408 2.77 3.96 -1.54
N GLY A 409 2.76 4.67 -2.66
CA GLY A 409 2.56 6.11 -2.76
C GLY A 409 1.38 6.49 -3.64
N ASP A 410 0.96 7.74 -3.52
CA ASP A 410 0.11 8.40 -4.51
C ASP A 410 0.88 8.69 -5.80
N ASP A 411 0.15 9.01 -6.85
CA ASP A 411 0.69 9.01 -8.20
C ASP A 411 1.88 9.98 -8.39
N THR A 412 2.93 9.55 -9.09
CA THR A 412 3.90 10.45 -9.73
C THR A 412 3.23 11.16 -10.91
N SER A 413 3.99 11.90 -11.73
CA SER A 413 3.39 12.64 -12.84
C SER A 413 4.32 12.84 -14.01
N GLY A 414 3.87 12.43 -15.20
CA GLY A 414 4.49 12.82 -16.46
C GLY A 414 4.09 14.21 -16.94
N ARG A 415 3.38 15.01 -16.14
CA ARG A 415 3.04 16.41 -16.43
C ARG A 415 3.73 17.40 -15.49
N HIS A 416 3.99 16.99 -14.24
CA HIS A 416 4.48 17.89 -13.20
C HIS A 416 5.56 17.24 -12.33
N TRP A 417 6.81 17.68 -12.47
CA TRP A 417 7.92 17.18 -11.66
C TRP A 417 7.66 17.28 -10.14
N GLU A 418 7.06 18.39 -9.67
CA GLU A 418 6.80 18.57 -8.23
C GLU A 418 5.95 17.43 -7.65
N ARG A 419 5.02 16.87 -8.43
CA ARG A 419 4.21 15.73 -8.00
C ARG A 419 5.08 14.47 -7.85
N THR A 420 5.93 14.16 -8.84
CA THR A 420 6.93 13.08 -8.74
C THR A 420 7.88 13.27 -7.56
N ARG A 421 8.37 14.50 -7.36
CA ARG A 421 9.23 14.86 -6.22
C ARG A 421 8.54 14.60 -4.88
N ARG A 422 7.30 15.06 -4.73
CA ARG A 422 6.56 14.98 -3.46
C ARG A 422 6.13 13.55 -3.17
N MET A 423 5.58 12.84 -4.17
CA MET A 423 5.04 11.50 -3.98
C MET A 423 6.14 10.44 -4.02
N GLY A 424 6.85 10.30 -5.15
CA GLY A 424 7.78 9.20 -5.38
C GLY A 424 8.96 9.17 -4.40
N ILE A 425 9.58 10.32 -4.12
CA ILE A 425 10.73 10.40 -3.20
C ILE A 425 10.29 10.10 -1.76
N ASN A 426 9.15 10.66 -1.33
CA ASN A 426 8.62 10.42 0.01
C ASN A 426 8.24 8.94 0.21
N THR A 427 7.52 8.39 -0.77
CA THR A 427 7.14 6.97 -0.78
C THR A 427 8.35 6.07 -0.60
N LEU A 428 9.38 6.28 -1.42
CA LEU A 428 10.59 5.49 -1.33
C LEU A 428 11.30 5.71 0.02
N ALA A 429 11.48 6.95 0.45
CA ALA A 429 12.19 7.25 1.70
C ALA A 429 11.56 6.60 2.94
N PHE A 430 10.23 6.60 3.04
CA PHE A 430 9.53 6.24 4.27
C PHE A 430 8.94 4.83 4.25
N ARG A 431 8.80 4.21 3.07
CA ARG A 431 8.29 2.83 2.94
C ARG A 431 9.28 1.84 2.33
N LEU A 432 10.50 2.26 1.95
CA LEU A 432 11.53 1.31 1.48
C LEU A 432 11.86 0.21 2.50
N ALA A 433 11.75 0.47 3.80
CA ALA A 433 11.95 -0.56 4.82
C ALA A 433 10.92 -1.72 4.74
N GLN A 434 9.78 -1.53 4.06
CA GLN A 434 8.78 -2.57 3.78
C GLN A 434 9.20 -3.48 2.61
N HIS A 435 10.14 -3.02 1.77
CA HIS A 435 10.59 -3.77 0.59
C HIS A 435 11.27 -5.10 0.99
N SER A 436 10.84 -6.18 0.34
CA SER A 436 11.27 -7.56 0.63
C SER A 436 10.96 -8.04 2.06
N ARG A 437 10.11 -7.31 2.80
CA ARG A 437 9.57 -7.72 4.09
C ARG A 437 8.06 -7.84 4.08
N PHE A 438 7.36 -6.99 3.32
CA PHE A 438 5.91 -7.09 3.09
C PHE A 438 5.62 -7.62 1.68
N TYR A 439 6.30 -7.03 0.70
CA TYR A 439 6.15 -7.22 -0.76
C TYR A 439 7.31 -6.50 -1.47
N ALA A 440 7.35 -6.52 -2.81
CA ALA A 440 8.10 -5.54 -3.58
C ALA A 440 7.41 -4.17 -3.54
N VAL A 441 8.10 -3.15 -3.03
CA VAL A 441 7.60 -1.78 -3.01
C VAL A 441 7.59 -1.23 -4.42
N ASP A 442 6.54 -0.54 -4.81
CA ASP A 442 6.45 0.28 -6.00
C ASP A 442 6.29 1.75 -5.57
N ALA A 443 7.26 2.60 -5.96
CA ALA A 443 7.27 4.04 -5.71
C ALA A 443 6.57 4.83 -6.84
N ASP A 444 5.84 4.09 -7.68
CA ASP A 444 5.18 4.52 -8.89
C ASP A 444 6.16 4.88 -10.04
N CYS A 445 5.61 5.12 -11.22
CA CYS A 445 6.39 5.15 -12.45
C CYS A 445 7.36 6.32 -12.49
N VAL A 446 8.47 6.12 -13.19
CA VAL A 446 9.37 7.19 -13.62
C VAL A 446 8.90 7.67 -15.01
N PRO A 447 8.43 8.92 -15.14
CA PRO A 447 8.00 9.43 -16.43
C PRO A 447 9.18 9.92 -17.28
N CYS A 448 9.13 9.62 -18.58
CA CYS A 448 9.96 10.23 -19.61
C CYS A 448 9.02 10.91 -20.62
N THR A 449 8.74 12.19 -20.41
CA THR A 449 7.78 12.97 -21.20
C THR A 449 8.34 14.35 -21.54
N PRO A 450 7.86 15.01 -22.63
CA PRO A 450 8.28 16.37 -22.94
C PRO A 450 7.87 17.43 -21.90
N ALA A 451 6.89 17.12 -21.04
CA ALA A 451 6.33 18.06 -20.07
C ALA A 451 7.13 18.16 -18.77
N THR A 452 8.13 17.30 -18.56
CA THR A 452 8.94 17.27 -17.34
C THR A 452 10.42 17.30 -17.67
N GLU A 453 11.23 17.96 -16.83
CA GLU A 453 12.68 18.05 -17.05
C GLU A 453 13.33 16.67 -16.89
N TRP A 454 13.87 16.10 -17.98
CA TRP A 454 14.51 14.78 -17.92
C TRP A 454 15.63 14.70 -16.89
N ARG A 455 16.41 15.78 -16.70
CA ARG A 455 17.46 15.87 -15.68
C ARG A 455 16.96 15.52 -14.27
N LEU A 456 15.72 15.85 -13.95
CA LEU A 456 15.13 15.57 -12.64
C LEU A 456 14.58 14.14 -12.59
N ASN A 457 13.80 13.72 -13.58
CA ASN A 457 13.29 12.34 -13.66
C ASN A 457 14.41 11.30 -13.71
N ARG A 458 15.53 11.59 -14.39
CA ARG A 458 16.71 10.73 -14.42
C ARG A 458 17.33 10.50 -13.04
N GLN A 459 17.29 11.50 -12.15
CA GLN A 459 17.78 11.32 -10.78
C GLN A 459 16.86 10.40 -9.98
N PHE A 460 15.55 10.55 -10.17
CA PHE A 460 14.58 9.63 -9.57
C PHE A 460 14.71 8.21 -10.15
N LEU A 461 14.90 8.09 -11.46
CA LEU A 461 15.20 6.82 -12.16
C LEU A 461 16.41 6.10 -11.56
N ASP A 462 17.53 6.80 -11.40
CA ASP A 462 18.75 6.23 -10.82
C ASP A 462 18.51 5.74 -9.39
N LEU A 463 17.77 6.49 -8.58
CA LEU A 463 17.45 6.09 -7.21
C LEU A 463 16.56 4.84 -7.15
N VAL A 464 15.46 4.81 -7.93
CA VAL A 464 14.52 3.66 -7.98
C VAL A 464 15.20 2.41 -8.57
N ALA A 465 16.04 2.57 -9.59
CA ALA A 465 16.79 1.43 -10.13
C ALA A 465 17.77 0.85 -9.11
N ARG A 466 18.42 1.70 -8.29
CA ARG A 466 19.39 1.26 -7.27
C ARG A 466 18.74 0.62 -6.06
N SER A 467 17.52 1.00 -5.70
CA SER A 467 16.85 0.49 -4.50
C SER A 467 16.46 -0.99 -4.58
N GLY A 468 16.38 -1.55 -5.80
CA GLY A 468 15.89 -2.92 -6.02
C GLY A 468 14.37 -3.07 -5.88
N THR A 469 13.67 -1.97 -5.61
CA THR A 469 12.21 -1.91 -5.63
C THR A 469 11.68 -2.11 -7.05
N ALA A 470 10.36 -2.30 -7.18
CA ALA A 470 9.76 -2.35 -8.51
C ALA A 470 10.06 -1.05 -9.27
N LEU A 471 10.38 -1.18 -10.57
CA LEU A 471 10.65 -0.05 -11.45
C LEU A 471 9.71 -0.13 -12.66
N PHE A 472 8.77 0.81 -12.74
CA PHE A 472 8.00 1.04 -13.95
C PHE A 472 8.40 2.36 -14.59
N VAL A 473 8.52 2.39 -15.92
CA VAL A 473 8.78 3.62 -16.69
C VAL A 473 7.60 3.94 -17.60
N SER A 474 7.30 5.23 -17.75
CA SER A 474 6.29 5.72 -18.70
C SER A 474 6.95 6.58 -19.75
N VAL A 475 7.21 6.01 -20.93
CA VAL A 475 8.06 6.62 -21.96
C VAL A 475 7.21 7.12 -23.12
N ALA A 476 7.02 8.43 -23.19
CA ALA A 476 6.36 9.04 -24.34
C ALA A 476 7.26 8.89 -25.58
N PRO A 477 6.74 8.46 -26.75
CA PRO A 477 7.54 8.35 -27.97
C PRO A 477 8.27 9.66 -28.34
N ALA A 478 7.64 10.81 -28.09
CA ALA A 478 8.21 12.13 -28.36
C ALA A 478 9.34 12.54 -27.41
N ALA A 479 9.57 11.83 -26.30
CA ALA A 479 10.65 12.09 -25.35
C ALA A 479 11.89 11.20 -25.58
N ARG A 480 11.82 10.26 -26.53
CA ARG A 480 12.95 9.39 -26.86
C ARG A 480 14.04 10.16 -27.60
N THR A 481 15.26 10.01 -27.11
CA THR A 481 16.51 10.56 -27.64
C THR A 481 17.62 9.55 -27.34
N PRO A 482 18.77 9.60 -28.03
CA PRO A 482 19.88 8.71 -27.68
C PRO A 482 20.31 8.79 -26.21
N GLN A 483 20.18 9.97 -25.58
CA GLN A 483 20.53 10.16 -24.18
C GLN A 483 19.48 9.53 -23.24
N THR A 484 18.19 9.83 -23.45
CA THR A 484 17.11 9.30 -22.61
C THR A 484 17.04 7.78 -22.70
N ASP A 485 17.20 7.21 -23.90
CA ASP A 485 17.21 5.76 -24.12
C ASP A 485 18.43 5.09 -23.46
N ALA A 486 19.62 5.70 -23.52
CA ALA A 486 20.80 5.18 -22.83
C ALA A 486 20.65 5.21 -21.30
N ASP A 487 20.12 6.31 -20.75
CA ASP A 487 19.85 6.46 -19.31
C ASP A 487 18.81 5.41 -18.84
N LEU A 488 17.73 5.22 -19.60
CA LEU A 488 16.67 4.23 -19.34
C LEU A 488 17.18 2.80 -19.45
N GLY A 489 17.91 2.45 -20.51
CA GLY A 489 18.51 1.12 -20.69
C GLY A 489 19.42 0.73 -19.53
N ALA A 490 20.30 1.64 -19.10
CA ALA A 490 21.18 1.40 -17.96
C ALA A 490 20.40 1.17 -16.65
N ALA A 491 19.36 1.97 -16.40
CA ALA A 491 18.55 1.86 -15.19
C ALA A 491 17.67 0.60 -15.17
N VAL A 492 17.03 0.27 -16.30
CA VAL A 492 16.20 -0.94 -16.46
C VAL A 492 17.05 -2.18 -16.19
N ARG A 493 18.25 -2.27 -16.77
CA ARG A 493 19.15 -3.40 -16.53
C ARG A 493 19.60 -3.50 -15.08
N LEU A 494 19.96 -2.37 -14.46
CA LEU A 494 20.32 -2.34 -13.03
C LEU A 494 19.15 -2.80 -12.14
N ALA A 495 17.93 -2.40 -12.44
CA ALA A 495 16.75 -2.84 -11.70
C ALA A 495 16.46 -4.34 -11.92
N LEU A 496 16.67 -4.84 -13.15
CA LEU A 496 16.53 -6.26 -13.49
C LEU A 496 17.59 -7.14 -12.81
N ASP A 497 18.75 -6.58 -12.45
CA ASP A 497 19.77 -7.21 -11.59
C ASP A 497 19.36 -7.23 -10.10
N GLY A 498 18.24 -6.59 -9.73
CA GLY A 498 17.80 -6.44 -8.33
C GLY A 498 18.34 -5.19 -7.64
N GLY A 499 18.91 -4.25 -8.38
CA GLY A 499 19.42 -2.98 -7.87
C GLY A 499 20.88 -3.04 -7.38
N SER A 500 21.26 -2.07 -6.55
CA SER A 500 22.63 -2.02 -6.01
C SER A 500 22.81 -3.08 -4.92
N PRO A 501 23.93 -3.85 -4.90
CA PRO A 501 24.22 -4.77 -3.81
C PRO A 501 24.17 -4.06 -2.45
N GLY A 502 23.43 -4.64 -1.49
CA GLY A 502 23.18 -4.02 -0.19
C GLY A 502 22.02 -3.01 -0.15
N GLY A 503 21.36 -2.76 -1.29
CA GLY A 503 20.21 -1.86 -1.40
C GLY A 503 20.57 -0.39 -1.25
N VAL A 504 19.56 0.41 -0.89
CA VAL A 504 19.71 1.82 -0.56
C VAL A 504 19.11 2.16 0.80
N GLU A 505 19.60 3.24 1.40
CA GLU A 505 19.12 3.78 2.67
C GLU A 505 19.14 5.31 2.63
N PRO A 506 18.04 5.99 3.01
CA PRO A 506 18.04 7.44 3.12
C PRO A 506 18.81 7.88 4.37
N LEU A 507 19.68 8.87 4.24
CA LEU A 507 20.59 9.30 5.32
C LEU A 507 20.14 10.58 6.03
N ASP A 508 19.38 11.44 5.35
CA ASP A 508 18.90 12.74 5.87
C ASP A 508 17.38 12.79 6.12
N TRP A 509 16.67 11.67 5.98
CA TRP A 509 15.21 11.56 6.13
C TRP A 509 14.64 11.88 7.52
N LEU A 510 15.46 11.93 8.58
CA LEU A 510 15.03 12.41 9.90
C LEU A 510 14.59 13.88 9.87
N GLY A 511 15.16 14.68 8.95
CA GLY A 511 14.94 16.13 8.89
C GLY A 511 14.18 16.62 7.65
N THR A 512 13.77 15.74 6.74
CA THR A 512 13.10 16.14 5.49
C THR A 512 12.17 15.05 4.95
N THR A 513 11.08 15.47 4.31
CA THR A 513 10.16 14.58 3.55
C THR A 513 10.73 14.13 2.20
N ALA A 514 11.82 14.73 1.75
CA ALA A 514 12.48 14.46 0.47
C ALA A 514 14.00 14.36 0.64
N PRO A 515 14.51 13.26 1.25
CA PRO A 515 15.93 13.06 1.50
C PRO A 515 16.76 13.14 0.23
N ARG A 516 17.91 13.80 0.31
CA ARG A 516 18.83 14.00 -0.80
C ARG A 516 20.04 13.09 -0.70
N ARG A 517 20.41 12.66 0.50
CA ARG A 517 21.59 11.84 0.77
C ARG A 517 21.15 10.40 0.95
N TRP A 518 21.74 9.51 0.15
CA TRP A 518 21.41 8.10 0.14
C TRP A 518 22.68 7.27 0.16
N ARG A 519 22.72 6.26 1.02
CA ARG A 519 23.69 5.18 0.91
C ARG A 519 23.20 4.24 -0.19
N THR A 520 24.09 3.88 -1.12
CA THR A 520 23.83 2.93 -2.20
C THR A 520 24.96 1.92 -2.23
N GLY A 521 24.74 0.72 -1.69
CA GLY A 521 25.82 -0.21 -1.34
C GLY A 521 26.86 0.47 -0.43
N ASN A 522 28.12 0.51 -0.86
CA ASN A 522 29.23 1.10 -0.09
C ASN A 522 29.48 2.60 -0.40
N ALA A 523 28.69 3.21 -1.27
CA ALA A 523 28.86 4.60 -1.67
C ALA A 523 27.75 5.49 -1.11
N GLU A 524 28.04 6.78 -0.92
CA GLU A 524 27.04 7.80 -0.68
C GLU A 524 26.74 8.55 -1.98
N ARG A 525 25.46 8.84 -2.22
CA ARG A 525 24.98 9.64 -3.34
C ARG A 525 24.17 10.82 -2.84
N THR A 526 24.33 11.95 -3.52
CA THR A 526 23.53 13.15 -3.27
C THR A 526 22.75 13.50 -4.52
N TYR A 527 21.44 13.66 -4.37
CA TYR A 527 20.55 14.11 -5.44
C TYR A 527 20.12 15.56 -5.23
N THR A 528 19.72 16.22 -6.32
CA THR A 528 19.17 17.57 -6.31
C THR A 528 17.80 17.56 -6.97
N TRP A 529 16.78 17.54 -6.11
CA TRP A 529 15.38 17.43 -6.48
C TRP A 529 14.72 18.75 -6.88
N SER A 530 15.36 19.87 -6.57
CA SER A 530 14.77 21.19 -6.74
C SER A 530 14.87 21.67 -8.18
N GLN A 531 13.81 22.33 -8.64
CA GLN A 531 13.87 23.26 -9.75
C GLN A 531 14.60 24.55 -9.32
N PRO A 532 14.94 25.49 -10.22
CA PRO A 532 15.65 26.71 -9.87
C PRO A 532 14.98 27.56 -8.76
N TRP A 533 13.66 27.44 -8.60
CA TRP A 533 12.87 28.11 -7.56
C TRP A 533 12.62 27.26 -6.30
N GLY A 534 13.16 26.05 -6.20
CA GLY A 534 12.93 25.18 -5.04
C GLY A 534 11.71 24.26 -5.18
N ALA A 535 10.93 24.15 -4.11
CA ALA A 535 9.70 23.34 -4.05
C ALA A 535 8.47 24.21 -4.35
N TRP A 536 7.52 23.65 -5.08
CA TRP A 536 6.29 24.34 -5.45
C TRP A 536 5.16 23.99 -4.44
N PRO A 537 4.58 24.97 -3.70
CA PRO A 537 3.66 24.68 -2.61
C PRO A 537 2.35 23.97 -3.00
N PRO A 538 1.57 24.45 -3.99
CA PRO A 538 0.34 23.76 -4.36
C PRO A 538 0.67 22.52 -5.18
N LEU A 539 -0.01 21.40 -4.92
CA LEU A 539 0.05 20.28 -5.84
C LEU A 539 -0.74 20.66 -7.09
N PRO A 540 -0.14 20.66 -8.28
CA PRO A 540 -0.92 20.72 -9.51
C PRO A 540 -1.81 19.47 -9.55
N LEU A 541 -3.10 19.70 -9.84
CA LEU A 541 -4.13 18.66 -9.92
C LEU A 541 -3.84 17.66 -11.03
#